data_AF-A0A0C9W911-F1
#
_entry.id   AF-A0A0C9W911-F1
#
_cell.length_a   1.000
_cell.length_b   1.000
_cell.length_c   1.000
_cell.angle_alpha   90.00
_cell.angle_beta   90.00
_cell.angle_gamma   90.00
#
_symmetry.space_group_name_H-M   'P 1'
#
loop_
_entity.id
_entity.type
_entity.pdbx_description
1 polymer ?
#
loop_
_entity_poly.entity_id
_entity_poly.type
_entity_poly.pdbx_seq_one_letter_code
_entity_poly.pdbx_strand_id
1 'polypeptide(L)' 'MPTQNFVGDKPVDSFSEEATRKIPDDELTKREAERLSGGGAKEAPGVNKRAGAATRDPKG' A
#
# COMPACT_ATOMS: atom_id res chain seq x y z
N MET A 1 13.87 -1.99 -21.04
CA MET A 1 12.43 -1.75 -20.85
C MET A 1 12.29 -0.50 -19.98
N PRO A 2 11.73 0.61 -20.46
CA PRO A 2 11.47 1.76 -19.61
C PRO A 2 10.40 1.41 -18.56
N THR A 3 10.64 1.76 -17.30
CA THR A 3 9.67 1.60 -16.20
C THR A 3 8.71 2.79 -16.21
N GLN A 4 7.42 2.53 -16.42
CA GLN A 4 6.35 3.54 -16.38
C GLN A 4 5.80 3.67 -14.96
N ASN A 5 5.70 4.89 -14.45
CA ASN A 5 5.15 5.16 -13.12
C ASN A 5 3.62 5.30 -13.17
N PHE A 6 2.94 5.00 -12.06
CA PHE A 6 1.49 5.08 -11.96
C PHE A 6 1.05 5.63 -10.60
N VAL A 7 -0.04 6.41 -10.60
CA VAL A 7 -0.79 6.78 -9.39
C VAL A 7 -2.21 6.25 -9.57
N GLY A 8 -2.52 5.17 -8.84
CA GLY A 8 -3.73 4.39 -9.10
C GLY A 8 -3.64 3.69 -10.46
N ASP A 9 -4.63 3.95 -11.32
CA ASP A 9 -4.73 3.43 -12.69
C ASP A 9 -4.12 4.36 -13.74
N LYS A 10 -3.65 5.55 -13.34
CA LYS A 10 -3.18 6.58 -14.27
C LYS A 10 -1.67 6.59 -14.39
N PRO A 11 -1.13 6.55 -15.63
CA PRO A 11 0.30 6.68 -15.84
C PRO A 11 0.76 8.11 -15.53
N VAL A 12 1.94 8.23 -14.94
CA VAL A 12 2.58 9.52 -14.65
C VAL A 12 4.05 9.45 -15.07
N ASP A 13 4.61 10.59 -15.47
CA ASP A 13 6.02 10.66 -15.88
C ASP A 13 6.96 10.64 -14.66
N SER A 14 6.55 11.31 -13.58
CA SER A 14 7.29 11.37 -12.32
C SER A 14 6.33 11.47 -11.13
N PHE A 15 6.80 11.07 -9.95
CA PHE A 15 6.09 11.31 -8.70
C PHE A 15 6.35 12.74 -8.22
N SER A 16 5.36 13.37 -7.59
CA SER A 16 5.62 14.65 -6.91
C SER A 16 6.63 14.46 -5.79
N GLU A 17 7.43 15.48 -5.51
CA GLU A 17 8.40 15.42 -4.42
C GLU A 17 7.70 15.13 -3.09
N GLU A 18 6.55 15.77 -2.85
CA GLU A 18 5.72 15.56 -1.66
C GLU A 18 5.34 14.09 -1.46
N ALA A 19 5.03 13.36 -2.54
CA ALA A 19 4.63 11.96 -2.48
C ALA A 19 5.80 11.02 -2.15
N THR A 20 7.03 11.46 -2.40
CA THR A 20 8.26 10.71 -2.12
C THR A 20 8.96 11.15 -0.83
N ARG A 21 8.51 12.25 -0.21
CA ARG A 21 9.08 12.75 1.05
C ARG A 21 8.79 11.76 2.18
N LYS A 22 9.84 11.47 2.95
CA LYS A 22 9.72 10.68 4.17
C LYS A 22 8.94 11.46 5.23
N ILE A 23 7.90 10.85 5.77
CA ILE A 23 7.14 11.38 6.90
C ILE A 23 7.90 11.04 8.21
N PRO A 24 8.04 11.97 9.17
CA PRO A 24 8.61 11.66 10.48
C PRO A 24 7.86 10.55 11.22
N ASP A 25 8.57 9.74 11.99
CA ASP A 25 7.99 8.56 12.67
C ASP A 25 6.90 8.95 13.69
N ASP A 26 7.05 10.09 14.36
CA ASP A 26 6.04 10.63 15.29
C ASP A 26 4.73 11.00 14.56
N GLU A 27 4.83 11.55 13.35
CA GLU A 27 3.66 11.87 12.53
C GLU A 27 3.00 10.60 11.99
N LEU A 28 3.80 9.62 11.55
CA LEU A 28 3.29 8.31 11.13
C LEU A 28 2.52 7.64 12.27
N THR A 29 3.06 7.67 13.49
CA THR A 29 2.42 7.09 14.68
C THR A 29 1.06 7.73 14.97
N LYS A 30 0.95 9.06 14.85
CA LYS A 30 -0.32 9.78 15.04
C LYS A 30 -1.36 9.41 13.99
N ARG A 31 -0.97 9.43 12.71
CA ARG A 31 -1.87 9.05 11.60
C ARG A 31 -2.35 7.61 11.73
N GLU A 32 -1.48 6.71 12.17
CA GLU A 32 -1.83 5.32 12.42
C GLU A 32 -2.83 5.19 13.58
N ALA A 33 -2.62 5.91 14.68
CA ALA A 33 -3.57 5.92 15.79
C ALA A 33 -4.97 6.44 15.37
N GLU A 34 -5.03 7.46 14.52
CA GLU A 34 -6.28 7.96 13.91
C GLU A 34 -6.94 6.92 12.99
N ARG A 35 -6.15 6.24 12.16
CA ARG A 35 -6.65 5.15 11.31
C ARG A 35 -7.25 4.01 12.12
N LEU A 36 -6.63 3.67 13.25
CA LEU A 36 -7.10 2.63 14.17
C LEU A 36 -8.38 3.04 14.91
N SER A 37 -8.48 4.31 15.32
CA SER A 37 -9.64 4.82 16.06
C SER A 37 -10.87 4.98 15.16
N GLY A 38 -10.70 5.32 13.89
CA GLY A 38 -11.76 5.46 12.89
C GLY A 38 -12.32 4.15 12.32
N GLY A 39 -12.01 2.99 12.90
CA GLY A 39 -12.53 1.68 12.46
C GLY A 39 -11.79 1.04 11.26
N GLY A 40 -10.86 1.77 10.63
CA GLY A 40 -10.18 1.35 9.39
C GLY A 40 -9.31 0.10 9.51
N ALA A 41 -8.93 -0.33 10.72
CA ALA A 41 -8.22 -1.59 10.93
C ALA A 41 -9.11 -2.82 11.14
N LYS A 42 -10.39 -2.63 11.50
CA LYS A 42 -11.29 -3.77 11.76
C LYS A 42 -12.13 -4.15 10.54
N GLU A 43 -12.30 -3.23 9.59
CA GLU A 43 -13.29 -3.37 8.51
C GLU A 43 -12.71 -3.31 7.08
N ALA A 44 -11.39 -3.20 6.90
CA ALA A 44 -10.84 -3.22 5.54
C ALA A 44 -10.90 -4.65 4.94
N PRO A 45 -11.47 -4.84 3.74
CA PRO A 45 -11.49 -6.13 3.08
C PRO A 45 -10.06 -6.59 2.80
N GLY A 46 -9.64 -7.68 3.46
CA GLY A 46 -8.30 -8.28 3.28
C GLY A 46 -7.36 -8.22 4.49
N VAL A 47 -7.73 -7.57 5.60
CA VAL A 47 -6.87 -7.42 6.80
C VAL A 47 -6.37 -8.75 7.40
N ASN A 48 -7.03 -9.87 7.12
CA ASN A 48 -6.59 -11.21 7.54
C ASN A 48 -6.47 -12.24 6.40
N LYS A 49 -6.40 -11.79 5.14
CA LYS A 49 -6.14 -12.69 4.02
C LYS A 49 -4.69 -12.54 3.59
N ARG A 50 -3.75 -13.15 4.35
CA ARG A 50 -2.48 -13.57 3.75
C ARG A 50 -2.87 -14.43 2.55
N ALA A 51 -2.54 -13.97 1.34
CA ALA A 51 -2.75 -14.73 0.13
C ALA A 51 -2.24 -16.15 0.38
N GLY A 52 -3.14 -17.15 0.30
CA GLY A 52 -2.75 -18.54 0.41
C GLY A 52 -1.61 -18.77 -0.57
N ALA A 53 -0.53 -19.39 -0.11
CA ALA A 53 0.62 -19.69 -0.95
C ALA A 53 0.11 -20.34 -2.25
N ALA A 54 0.32 -19.67 -3.38
CA ALA A 54 0.03 -20.28 -4.67
C ALA A 54 1.04 -21.42 -4.84
N THR A 55 0.65 -22.65 -4.52
CA THR A 55 1.40 -23.84 -4.89
C THR A 55 1.28 -23.98 -6.40
N ARG A 56 2.20 -23.33 -7.12
CA ARG A 56 2.33 -23.53 -8.56
C ARG A 56 3.02 -24.87 -8.73
N ASP A 57 2.27 -25.93 -9.00
CA ASP A 57 2.83 -27.15 -9.56
C ASP A 57 3.00 -26.91 -11.07
N PRO A 58 4.23 -26.79 -11.59
CA PRO A 58 4.48 -26.54 -13.01
C PRO A 58 4.39 -27.82 -13.87
N LYS A 59 3.93 -28.97 -13.34
CA LYS A 59 3.78 -30.21 -14.10
C LYS A 59 2.34 -30.72 -14.08
N GLY A 60 1.50 -30.12 -14.90
CA GLY A 60 0.26 -30.72 -15.41
C GLY A 60 0.37 -30.90 -16.91
#